data_AF-A0A6M3J6N5-F1
#
_entry.id   AF-A0A6M3J6N5-F1
#
_cell.length_a   1.000
_cell.length_b   1.000
_cell.length_c   1.000
_cell.angle_alpha   90.00
_cell.angle_beta   90.00
_cell.angle_gamma   90.00
#
_symmetry.space_group_name_H-M   'P 1'
#
loop_
_entity.id
_entity.type
_entity.pdbx_description
1 polymer ?
#
loop_
_entity_poly.entity_id
_entity_poly.type
_entity_poly.pdbx_seq_one_letter_code
_entity_poly.pdbx_strand_id
1 'polypeptide(L)'
;MAKFSFYSTDIDPTNDPVNASPSPSILVTLNRDPLTGTYDPQAGDSHRGSVIPTLGGVIIQEYTANIKDQRIKISDTDALTQENINTLRTVAASGEWYFTDGYDIWKVQFSKPRGFVYRRNILIAHSGKTIYDYEIELVPIWKSGEA
;
A
#
# COMPACT_ATOMS: atom_id res chain seq x y z
N MET A 1 -17.67 -2.73 -9.88
CA MET A 1 -16.59 -3.54 -9.28
C MET A 1 -15.56 -2.61 -8.69
N ALA A 2 -15.20 -2.84 -7.43
CA ALA A 2 -14.00 -2.27 -6.83
C ALA A 2 -12.80 -2.78 -7.65
N LYS A 3 -12.05 -1.87 -8.30
CA LYS A 3 -10.93 -2.31 -9.14
C LYS A 3 -9.71 -2.62 -8.30
N PHE A 4 -9.35 -1.74 -7.36
CA PHE A 4 -8.17 -1.97 -6.51
C PHE A 4 -8.56 -2.16 -5.06
N SER A 5 -8.14 -3.25 -4.44
CA SER A 5 -8.48 -3.53 -3.04
C SER A 5 -7.31 -4.15 -2.28
N PHE A 6 -7.16 -3.75 -1.02
CA PHE A 6 -6.34 -4.43 -0.02
C PHE A 6 -7.26 -5.19 0.93
N TYR A 7 -6.95 -6.45 1.21
CA TYR A 7 -7.71 -7.23 2.17
C TYR A 7 -6.85 -8.20 2.97
N SER A 8 -7.36 -8.58 4.13
CA SER A 8 -6.71 -9.48 5.07
C SER A 8 -6.51 -10.89 4.49
N THR A 9 -5.51 -11.60 5.00
CA THR A 9 -5.13 -12.95 4.54
C THR A 9 -5.83 -14.06 5.33
N ASP A 10 -6.91 -13.75 6.02
CA ASP A 10 -7.78 -14.66 6.78
C ASP A 10 -8.81 -15.39 5.90
N ILE A 11 -8.90 -14.99 4.63
CA ILE A 11 -9.74 -15.61 3.61
C ILE A 11 -8.89 -16.05 2.41
N ASP A 12 -9.45 -16.89 1.55
CA ASP A 12 -8.80 -17.26 0.29
C ASP A 12 -8.69 -16.06 -0.67
N PRO A 13 -7.61 -15.98 -1.47
CA PRO A 13 -7.41 -14.88 -2.41
C PRO A 13 -8.53 -14.85 -3.46
N THR A 14 -9.11 -13.67 -3.66
CA THR A 14 -10.17 -13.39 -4.64
C THR A 14 -9.99 -12.05 -5.35
N ASN A 15 -10.52 -11.95 -6.58
CA ASN A 15 -10.63 -10.71 -7.34
C ASN A 15 -11.83 -9.85 -6.92
N ASP A 16 -12.75 -10.40 -6.11
CA ASP A 16 -13.93 -9.70 -5.61
C ASP A 16 -14.07 -9.84 -4.09
N PRO A 17 -13.20 -9.16 -3.32
CA PRO A 17 -13.22 -9.26 -1.86
C PRO A 17 -14.46 -8.61 -1.22
N VAL A 18 -15.15 -7.72 -1.95
CA VAL A 18 -16.37 -7.05 -1.47
C VAL A 18 -17.52 -8.06 -1.33
N ASN A 19 -17.58 -9.06 -2.21
CA ASN A 19 -18.62 -10.10 -2.20
C ASN A 19 -18.10 -11.46 -1.70
N ALA A 20 -16.93 -11.51 -1.08
CA ALA A 20 -16.32 -12.74 -0.59
C ALA A 20 -17.10 -13.34 0.60
N SER A 21 -17.16 -14.68 0.64
CA SER A 21 -17.72 -15.47 1.74
C SER A 21 -16.75 -16.59 2.13
N PRO A 22 -16.14 -16.55 3.32
CA PRO A 22 -16.30 -15.52 4.36
C PRO A 22 -15.78 -14.14 3.93
N SER A 23 -16.31 -13.08 4.54
CA SER A 23 -15.85 -11.71 4.29
C SER A 23 -14.52 -11.45 5.03
N PRO A 24 -13.60 -10.68 4.44
CA PRO A 24 -12.31 -10.38 5.08
C PRO A 24 -12.49 -9.51 6.32
N SER A 25 -11.69 -9.75 7.37
CA SER A 25 -11.71 -8.92 8.58
C SER A 25 -11.32 -7.46 8.34
N ILE A 26 -10.44 -7.20 7.37
CA ILE A 26 -10.07 -5.85 6.93
C ILE A 26 -10.17 -5.80 5.41
N LEU A 27 -10.88 -4.79 4.91
CA LEU A 27 -10.99 -4.48 3.49
C LEU A 27 -10.83 -2.97 3.28
N VAL A 28 -9.92 -2.61 2.38
CA VAL A 28 -9.76 -1.26 1.88
C VAL A 28 -9.94 -1.28 0.38
N THR A 29 -10.98 -0.61 -0.09
CA THR A 29 -11.22 -0.43 -1.52
C THR A 29 -10.77 0.95 -1.96
N LEU A 30 -9.97 1.00 -3.03
CA LEU A 30 -9.67 2.23 -3.75
C LEU A 30 -10.74 2.43 -4.83
N ASN A 31 -11.53 3.49 -4.67
CA ASN A 31 -12.68 3.76 -5.53
C ASN A 31 -12.31 4.41 -6.87
N ARG A 32 -11.02 4.63 -7.12
CA ARG A 32 -10.47 5.21 -8.34
C ARG A 32 -9.30 4.37 -8.80
N ASP A 33 -9.16 4.24 -10.11
CA ASP A 33 -7.95 3.68 -10.70
C ASP A 33 -6.80 4.64 -10.41
N PRO A 34 -5.68 4.17 -9.83
CA PRO A 34 -4.53 5.03 -9.65
C PRO A 34 -4.12 5.59 -11.02
N LEU A 35 -4.02 6.91 -11.11
CA LEU A 35 -3.60 7.64 -12.31
C LEU A 35 -2.22 7.19 -12.82
N THR A 36 -1.41 6.59 -11.94
CA THR A 36 -0.11 6.00 -12.24
C THR A 36 0.08 4.71 -11.46
N GLY A 37 0.43 3.63 -12.17
CA GLY A 37 0.72 2.32 -11.59
C GLY A 37 1.72 1.55 -12.45
N THR A 38 2.79 1.04 -11.86
CA THR A 38 3.75 0.17 -12.56
C THR A 38 4.06 -1.05 -11.70
N TYR A 39 3.80 -2.24 -12.25
CA TYR A 39 4.40 -3.48 -11.77
C TYR A 39 5.73 -3.64 -12.50
N ASP A 40 6.81 -3.73 -11.73
CA ASP A 40 8.14 -3.97 -12.28
C ASP A 40 8.69 -5.26 -11.64
N PRO A 41 8.77 -6.37 -12.40
CA PRO A 41 9.23 -7.65 -11.87
C PRO A 41 10.73 -7.68 -11.56
N GLN A 42 11.49 -6.69 -12.04
CA GLN A 42 12.93 -6.53 -11.77
C GLN A 42 13.22 -5.34 -10.85
N ALA A 43 12.20 -4.60 -10.42
CA ALA A 43 12.37 -3.53 -9.46
C ALA A 43 12.72 -4.09 -8.09
N GLY A 44 13.86 -3.65 -7.59
CA GLY A 44 14.30 -3.78 -6.20
C GLY A 44 15.00 -2.49 -5.82
N ASP A 45 15.05 -2.19 -4.53
CA ASP A 45 15.84 -1.07 -4.05
C ASP A 45 16.56 -1.49 -2.79
N SER A 46 17.85 -1.19 -2.76
CA SER A 46 18.77 -1.63 -1.71
C SER A 46 18.81 -0.55 -0.63
N HIS A 47 17.73 -0.39 0.13
CA HIS A 47 17.71 0.58 1.23
C HIS A 47 18.21 -0.04 2.53
N ARG A 48 19.11 0.68 3.22
CA ARG A 48 19.54 0.40 4.60
C ARG A 48 19.02 1.49 5.53
N GLY A 49 18.18 1.09 6.49
CA GLY A 49 17.85 1.89 7.68
C GLY A 49 17.02 3.17 7.47
N SER A 50 16.75 3.87 8.57
CA SER A 50 16.14 5.19 8.60
C SER A 50 17.03 6.17 9.39
N VAL A 51 17.05 7.43 8.97
CA VAL A 51 17.78 8.52 9.66
C VAL A 51 16.76 9.37 10.39
N ILE A 52 16.80 9.36 11.72
CA ILE A 52 16.00 10.26 12.55
C ILE A 52 16.92 11.36 13.07
N PRO A 53 16.81 12.61 12.56
CA PRO A 53 17.56 13.72 13.11
C PRO A 53 17.03 14.08 14.49
N THR A 54 17.90 14.06 15.51
CA THR A 54 17.57 14.53 16.87
C THR A 54 18.43 15.73 17.23
N LEU A 55 17.90 16.62 18.08
CA LEU A 55 18.65 17.73 18.68
C LEU A 55 19.72 17.17 19.66
N GLY A 56 20.82 16.65 19.12
CA GLY A 56 21.93 16.11 19.91
C GLY A 56 22.67 14.91 19.31
N GLY A 57 22.25 14.37 18.17
CA GLY A 57 22.94 13.26 17.50
C GLY A 57 22.09 12.53 16.43
N VAL A 58 22.70 11.53 15.78
CA VAL A 58 22.05 10.67 14.79
C VAL A 58 21.84 9.28 15.39
N ILE A 59 20.59 8.82 15.46
CA ILE A 59 20.28 7.41 15.72
C ILE A 59 20.20 6.72 14.36
N ILE A 60 21.08 5.75 14.12
CA ILE A 60 21.05 4.89 12.93
C ILE A 60 20.28 3.63 13.31
N GLN A 61 19.05 3.48 12.81
CA GLN A 61 18.30 2.25 12.92
C GLN A 61 18.56 1.40 11.68
N GLU A 62 19.32 0.31 11.82
CA GLU A 62 19.51 -0.66 10.75
C GLU A 62 18.31 -1.61 10.69
N TYR A 63 17.68 -1.72 9.51
CA TYR A 63 16.79 -2.83 9.18
C TYR A 63 17.55 -3.78 8.26
N THR A 64 17.49 -5.08 8.53
CA THR A 64 18.06 -6.13 7.66
C THR A 64 17.61 -5.88 6.22
N ALA A 65 18.56 -5.87 5.27
CA ALA A 65 18.28 -5.57 3.88
C ALA A 65 17.21 -6.51 3.33
N ASN A 66 16.06 -5.98 2.94
CA ASN A 66 15.08 -6.72 2.16
C ASN A 66 15.42 -6.52 0.68
N ILE A 67 16.33 -7.33 0.16
CA ILE A 67 16.51 -7.49 -1.28
C ILE A 67 15.43 -8.48 -1.71
N LYS A 68 14.27 -7.96 -2.12
CA LYS A 68 13.31 -8.70 -2.93
C LYS A 68 13.16 -7.96 -4.24
N ASP A 69 13.38 -8.68 -5.33
CA ASP A 69 12.96 -8.28 -6.66
C ASP A 69 11.42 -8.21 -6.67
N GLN A 70 10.86 -7.47 -7.62
CA GLN A 70 9.43 -7.17 -7.80
C GLN A 70 8.92 -6.02 -6.92
N ARG A 71 8.37 -4.98 -7.55
CA ARG A 71 7.63 -3.89 -6.87
C ARG A 71 6.35 -3.53 -7.60
N ILE A 72 5.33 -3.19 -6.81
CA ILE A 72 4.12 -2.51 -7.30
C ILE A 72 4.15 -1.11 -6.72
N LYS A 73 4.20 -0.10 -7.59
CA LYS A 73 4.06 1.31 -7.21
C LYS A 73 2.73 1.83 -7.74
N ILE A 74 1.90 2.37 -6.86
CA ILE A 74 0.64 3.03 -7.22
C ILE A 74 0.56 4.40 -6.55
N SER A 75 0.09 5.40 -7.30
CA SER A 75 -0.10 6.74 -6.79
C SER A 75 -1.26 7.45 -7.48
N ASP A 76 -1.89 8.35 -6.73
CA ASP A 76 -2.97 9.19 -7.22
C ASP A 76 -3.03 10.50 -6.41
N THR A 77 -3.65 11.52 -7.01
CA THR A 77 -3.88 12.83 -6.41
C THR A 77 -5.36 13.02 -6.08
N ASP A 78 -5.66 13.64 -4.93
CA ASP A 78 -7.02 13.94 -4.51
C ASP A 78 -7.95 12.71 -4.57
N ALA A 79 -7.48 11.60 -4.00
CA ALA A 79 -8.10 10.30 -4.19
C ALA A 79 -8.60 9.66 -2.89
N LEU A 80 -7.87 9.83 -1.77
CA LEU A 80 -8.21 9.13 -0.53
C LEU A 80 -8.97 10.01 0.45
N THR A 81 -9.96 9.40 1.10
CA THR A 81 -10.67 10.00 2.24
C THR A 81 -9.89 9.78 3.54
N GLN A 82 -10.26 10.50 4.60
CA GLN A 82 -9.67 10.29 5.93
C GLN A 82 -9.84 8.86 6.45
N GLU A 83 -10.96 8.20 6.14
CA GLU A 83 -11.24 6.83 6.53
C GLU A 83 -10.26 5.86 5.85
N ASN A 84 -10.04 6.02 4.55
CA ASN A 84 -9.06 5.20 3.82
C ASN A 84 -7.65 5.39 4.38
N ILE A 85 -7.25 6.63 4.72
CA ILE A 85 -5.94 6.89 5.34
C ILE A 85 -5.81 6.16 6.68
N ASN A 86 -6.84 6.20 7.53
CA ASN A 86 -6.77 5.55 8.85
C ASN A 86 -6.59 4.04 8.70
N THR A 87 -7.36 3.40 7.82
CA THR A 87 -7.24 1.95 7.60
C THR A 87 -5.92 1.59 6.92
N LEU A 88 -5.49 2.34 5.89
CA LEU A 88 -4.21 2.10 5.21
C LEU A 88 -3.01 2.31 6.13
N ARG A 89 -3.09 3.23 7.10
CA ARG A 89 -2.03 3.37 8.12
C ARG A 89 -1.91 2.14 8.99
N THR A 90 -3.04 1.52 9.36
CA THR A 90 -3.04 0.26 10.12
C THR A 90 -2.45 -0.89 9.29
N VAL A 91 -2.88 -1.00 8.03
CA VAL A 91 -2.41 -2.01 7.08
C VAL A 91 -0.91 -1.85 6.79
N ALA A 92 -0.46 -0.62 6.52
CA ALA A 92 0.93 -0.34 6.18
C ALA A 92 1.91 -0.49 7.36
N ALA A 93 1.43 -0.45 8.61
CA ALA A 93 2.28 -0.58 9.78
C ALA A 93 2.87 -1.99 9.93
N SER A 94 2.17 -3.03 9.46
CA SER A 94 2.66 -4.41 9.58
C SER A 94 1.86 -5.39 8.73
N GLY A 95 2.48 -6.56 8.50
CA GLY A 95 1.79 -7.74 8.02
C GLY A 95 1.84 -7.92 6.51
N GLU A 96 1.26 -9.03 6.10
CA GLU A 96 1.04 -9.42 4.71
C GLU A 96 -0.41 -9.21 4.39
N TRP A 97 -0.67 -8.76 3.17
CA TRP A 97 -2.01 -8.41 2.72
C TRP A 97 -2.22 -8.99 1.33
N TYR A 98 -3.46 -9.29 0.98
CA TYR A 98 -3.80 -9.48 -0.42
C TYR A 98 -4.08 -8.13 -1.06
N PHE A 99 -3.53 -7.94 -2.25
CA PHE A 99 -3.81 -6.83 -3.15
C PHE A 99 -4.38 -7.39 -4.44
N THR A 100 -5.46 -6.80 -4.93
CA THR A 100 -6.02 -7.13 -6.25
C THR A 100 -6.27 -5.86 -7.04
N ASP A 101 -6.06 -5.94 -8.36
CA ASP A 101 -6.44 -4.92 -9.35
C ASP A 101 -7.73 -5.30 -10.11
N GLY A 102 -8.42 -6.34 -9.63
CA GLY A 102 -9.64 -6.89 -10.22
C GLY A 102 -9.39 -7.94 -11.29
N TYR A 103 -8.13 -8.15 -11.70
CA TYR A 103 -7.72 -9.16 -12.67
C TYR A 103 -6.77 -10.17 -12.05
N ASP A 104 -5.73 -9.66 -11.40
CA ASP A 104 -4.67 -10.38 -10.74
C ASP A 104 -4.76 -10.21 -9.22
N ILE A 105 -4.15 -11.15 -8.50
CA ILE A 105 -4.09 -11.14 -7.04
C ILE A 105 -2.64 -11.34 -6.63
N TRP A 106 -2.17 -10.49 -5.72
CA TRP A 106 -0.86 -10.57 -5.13
C TRP A 106 -0.97 -10.67 -3.62
N LYS A 107 -0.13 -11.50 -3.01
CA LYS A 107 0.21 -11.38 -1.61
C LYS A 107 1.36 -10.39 -1.49
N VAL A 108 1.19 -9.31 -0.74
CA VAL A 108 2.11 -8.17 -0.69
C VAL A 108 2.45 -7.78 0.74
N GLN A 109 3.58 -7.10 0.90
CA GLN A 109 3.91 -6.31 2.09
C GLN A 109 4.18 -4.87 1.68
N PHE A 110 3.89 -3.91 2.57
CA PHE A 110 4.29 -2.52 2.35
C PHE A 110 5.81 -2.39 2.47
N SER A 111 6.43 -1.69 1.50
CA SER A 111 7.85 -1.37 1.53
C SER A 111 8.22 -0.61 2.81
N LYS A 112 9.41 -0.86 3.37
CA LYS A 112 9.92 -0.10 4.52
C LYS A 112 11.16 0.69 4.10
N PRO A 113 11.30 1.97 4.48
CA PRO A 113 10.42 2.75 5.38
C PRO A 113 9.27 3.51 4.69
N ARG A 114 9.15 3.48 3.36
CA ARG A 114 8.29 4.41 2.57
C ARG A 114 7.09 3.77 1.87
N GLY A 115 6.63 2.60 2.31
CA GLY A 115 5.59 1.84 1.62
C GLY A 115 4.24 2.53 1.53
N PHE A 116 3.96 3.50 2.40
CA PHE A 116 2.78 4.35 2.28
C PHE A 116 3.12 5.79 2.63
N VAL A 117 2.93 6.68 1.66
CA VAL A 117 3.05 8.13 1.82
C VAL A 117 1.71 8.74 1.45
N TYR A 118 1.22 9.66 2.27
CA TYR A 118 0.01 10.43 1.99
C TYR A 118 0.26 11.91 2.24
N ARG A 119 -0.39 12.77 1.46
CA ARG A 119 -0.27 14.23 1.58
C ARG A 119 -1.66 14.84 1.53
N ARG A 120 -1.99 15.70 2.50
CA ARG A 120 -3.28 16.38 2.52
C ARG A 120 -3.28 17.49 1.48
N ASN A 121 -4.29 17.53 0.62
CA ASN A 121 -4.45 18.66 -0.28
C ASN A 121 -4.95 19.88 0.51
N ILE A 122 -4.09 20.89 0.67
CA ILE A 122 -4.37 22.10 1.44
C ILE A 122 -5.44 22.97 0.77
N LEU A 123 -5.45 23.00 -0.55
CA LEU A 123 -6.37 23.81 -1.35
C LEU A 123 -7.80 23.28 -1.23
N ILE A 124 -7.96 21.96 -1.27
CA ILE A 124 -9.26 21.30 -1.04
C ILE A 124 -9.66 21.34 0.44
N ALA A 125 -8.69 21.22 1.37
CA ALA A 125 -8.94 21.40 2.80
C ALA A 125 -9.54 22.78 3.13
N HIS A 126 -9.13 23.83 2.41
CA HIS A 126 -9.69 25.17 2.58
C HIS A 126 -11.18 25.26 2.17
N SER A 127 -11.63 24.38 1.27
CA SER A 127 -13.04 24.25 0.89
C SER A 127 -13.89 23.40 1.86
N GLY A 128 -13.33 22.97 3.00
CA GLY A 128 -14.01 22.16 4.01
C GLY A 128 -14.02 20.65 3.71
N LYS A 129 -13.34 20.20 2.65
CA LYS A 129 -13.23 18.78 2.28
C LYS A 129 -11.86 18.24 2.64
N THR A 130 -11.79 17.04 3.20
CA THR A 130 -10.51 16.41 3.51
C THR A 130 -10.25 15.29 2.51
N ILE A 131 -9.29 15.53 1.63
CA ILE A 131 -8.85 14.57 0.61
C ILE A 131 -7.32 14.53 0.56
N TYR A 132 -6.80 13.38 0.16
CA TYR A 132 -5.38 13.10 0.20
C TYR A 132 -4.87 12.57 -1.14
N ASP A 133 -3.67 13.03 -1.50
CA ASP A 133 -2.79 12.39 -2.45
C ASP A 133 -2.10 11.20 -1.76
N TYR A 134 -1.75 10.17 -2.53
CA TYR A 134 -1.01 9.04 -1.99
C TYR A 134 0.02 8.47 -2.96
N GLU A 135 1.03 7.85 -2.37
CA GLU A 135 1.97 6.94 -3.01
C GLU A 135 2.03 5.68 -2.14
N ILE A 136 1.80 4.52 -2.75
CA ILE A 136 1.94 3.21 -2.11
C ILE A 136 2.99 2.42 -2.88
N GLU A 137 3.92 1.85 -2.13
CA GLU A 137 4.96 0.96 -2.65
C GLU A 137 4.86 -0.39 -1.94
N LEU A 138 4.62 -1.42 -2.73
CA LEU A 138 4.41 -2.79 -2.27
C LEU A 138 5.54 -3.68 -2.78
N VAL A 139 5.91 -4.63 -1.94
CA VAL A 139 6.79 -5.75 -2.25
C VAL A 139 5.91 -6.99 -2.39
N PRO A 140 5.73 -7.54 -3.60
CA PRO A 140 5.06 -8.81 -3.81
C PRO A 140 5.84 -9.95 -3.17
N ILE A 141 5.10 -10.88 -2.58
CA ILE A 141 5.61 -12.14 -2.04
C ILE A 141 5.20 -13.29 -2.95
N TRP A 142 3.99 -13.19 -3.51
CA TRP A 142 3.38 -14.20 -4.35
C TRP A 142 2.36 -13.55 -5.27
N LYS A 143 2.22 -14.08 -6.49
CA LYS A 143 1.16 -13.75 -7.44
C LYS A 143 0.34 -15.00 -7.75
N SER A 144 -0.98 -14.87 -7.76
CA SER A 144 -1.85 -15.95 -8.23
C SER A 144 -1.54 -16.32 -9.68
N GLY A 145 -1.18 -17.57 -9.92
CA GLY A 145 -0.88 -18.12 -11.25
C GLY A 145 0.61 -18.27 -11.60
N GLU A 146 1.54 -17.81 -10.76
CA GLU A 146 2.97 -18.13 -10.88
C GLU A 146 3.34 -19.24 -9.89
N ALA A 147 3.85 -20.36 -10.42
CA ALA A 147 4.28 -21.55 -9.68
C ALA A 147 5.81 -21.70 -9.71
#